data_AF-P74549-F1
#
_entry.id   AF-P74549-F1
#
_cell.length_a   1.000
_cell.length_b   1.000
_cell.length_c   1.000
_cell.angle_alpha   90.00
_cell.angle_beta   90.00
_cell.angle_gamma   90.00
#
_symmetry.space_group_name_H-M   'P 1'
#
loop_
_entity.id
_entity.type
_entity.pdbx_description
1 polymer ?
#
loop_
_entity_poly.entity_id
_entity_poly.type
_entity_poly.pdbx_seq_one_letter_code
_entity_poly.pdbx_strand_id
1 'polypeptide(L)'
;MNSSKTAFRGHNVFLLRHALACSTGFTLLEILVVVIVIGILGAIAVPNLLAQVDKARYSEAKTQMSCMAKELTVYRYEHGTFPPDVNRNIKPAGIECFYTRQSGQVPFDSQYDYDRHGSQCYAHISFFGKDGERDAPTAGSPVYPNPGLYDHSETNPNSDDWVYSLGLNPGGIEC
;
A
#
# COMPACT_ATOMS: atom_id res chain seq x y z
N MET A 1 -51.44 23.53 -89.72
CA MET A 1 -51.09 24.97 -89.72
C MET A 1 -50.99 25.44 -88.27
N ASN A 2 -49.90 26.16 -87.95
CA ASN A 2 -49.58 26.96 -86.75
C ASN A 2 -49.62 26.28 -85.37
N SER A 3 -48.53 26.20 -84.58
CA SER A 3 -47.49 27.19 -84.18
C SER A 3 -47.96 28.24 -83.17
N SER A 4 -47.46 28.14 -81.93
CA SER A 4 -46.84 29.19 -81.08
C SER A 4 -46.57 28.57 -79.69
N LYS A 5 -45.31 28.34 -79.24
CA LYS A 5 -44.38 29.28 -78.55
C LYS A 5 -45.12 30.12 -77.49
N THR A 6 -44.85 30.10 -76.19
CA THR A 6 -43.64 30.32 -75.36
C THR A 6 -44.01 29.94 -73.89
N ALA A 7 -43.13 29.69 -72.91
CA ALA A 7 -42.30 30.67 -72.22
C ALA A 7 -41.39 30.00 -71.16
N PHE A 8 -40.22 30.61 -71.01
CA PHE A 8 -39.09 30.27 -70.14
C PHE A 8 -39.19 31.02 -68.80
N ARG A 9 -38.86 30.37 -67.67
CA ARG A 9 -38.26 30.90 -66.40
C ARG A 9 -38.32 29.76 -65.38
N GLY A 10 -37.29 29.35 -64.65
CA GLY A 10 -36.07 30.01 -64.23
C GLY A 10 -35.91 29.79 -62.72
N HIS A 11 -35.10 28.77 -62.37
CA HIS A 11 -34.30 28.51 -61.15
C HIS A 11 -34.83 28.82 -59.73
N ASN A 12 -34.69 27.82 -58.84
CA ASN A 12 -34.04 27.86 -57.50
C ASN A 12 -34.09 26.41 -56.94
N VAL A 13 -33.06 25.58 -57.11
CA VAL A 13 -31.89 25.44 -56.21
C VAL A 13 -32.28 25.49 -54.72
N PHE A 14 -32.16 24.36 -54.01
CA PHE A 14 -31.18 24.19 -52.91
C PHE A 14 -31.54 22.98 -52.03
N LEU A 15 -30.78 21.91 -52.24
CA LEU A 15 -30.37 20.90 -51.26
C LEU A 15 -31.48 20.17 -50.47
N LEU A 16 -31.94 19.05 -51.04
CA LEU A 16 -32.20 17.85 -50.26
C LEU A 16 -30.93 17.52 -49.46
N ARG A 17 -30.93 17.95 -48.19
CA ARG A 17 -30.00 17.52 -47.15
C ARG A 17 -30.07 16.00 -47.08
N HIS A 18 -29.24 15.32 -47.87
CA HIS A 18 -28.75 14.02 -47.51
C HIS A 18 -27.93 14.26 -46.24
N ALA A 19 -28.59 14.07 -45.10
CA ALA A 19 -27.89 13.74 -43.88
C ALA A 19 -27.11 12.47 -44.19
N LEU A 20 -25.86 12.66 -44.63
CA LEU A 20 -24.85 11.63 -44.69
C LEU A 20 -24.68 11.17 -43.25
N ALA A 21 -25.51 10.22 -42.83
CA ALA A 21 -25.21 9.34 -41.72
C ALA A 21 -23.97 8.55 -42.18
N CYS A 22 -22.81 9.16 -41.99
CA CYS A 22 -21.54 8.49 -42.10
C CYS A 22 -21.48 7.53 -40.91
N SER A 23 -21.98 6.31 -41.11
CA SER A 23 -21.59 5.18 -40.27
C SER A 23 -20.12 4.88 -40.58
N THR A 24 -19.22 5.70 -40.05
CA THR A 24 -17.80 5.37 -39.97
C THR A 24 -17.66 4.20 -38.99
N GLY A 25 -17.66 2.97 -39.51
CA GLY A 25 -17.31 1.81 -38.72
C GLY A 25 -15.84 1.89 -38.31
N PHE A 26 -15.54 1.64 -37.04
CA PHE A 26 -14.18 1.44 -36.55
C PHE A 26 -13.46 0.39 -37.41
N THR A 27 -12.25 0.68 -37.85
CA THR A 27 -11.46 -0.31 -38.59
C THR A 27 -10.79 -1.27 -37.61
N LEU A 28 -10.60 -2.54 -38.01
CA LEU A 28 -9.88 -3.53 -37.20
C LEU A 28 -8.44 -3.10 -36.92
N LEU A 29 -7.82 -2.38 -37.86
CA LEU A 29 -6.45 -1.88 -37.73
C LEU A 29 -6.34 -0.79 -36.65
N GLU A 30 -7.37 0.03 -36.50
CA GLU A 30 -7.44 1.11 -35.53
C GLU A 30 -7.54 0.58 -34.09
N ILE A 31 -8.31 -0.49 -33.88
CA ILE A 31 -8.31 -1.18 -32.58
C ILE A 31 -7.01 -1.98 -32.37
N LEU A 32 -6.43 -2.56 -33.43
CA LEU A 32 -5.18 -3.33 -33.34
C LEU A 32 -3.99 -2.48 -32.88
N VAL A 33 -3.77 -1.32 -33.49
CA VAL A 33 -2.63 -0.45 -33.11
C VAL A 33 -2.81 0.09 -31.69
N VAL A 34 -4.05 0.39 -31.28
CA VAL A 34 -4.35 0.89 -29.94
C VAL A 34 -4.05 -0.16 -28.87
N VAL A 35 -4.47 -1.41 -29.05
CA VAL A 35 -4.16 -2.46 -28.05
C VAL A 35 -2.67 -2.78 -27.98
N ILE A 36 -1.94 -2.65 -29.08
CA ILE A 36 -0.47 -2.80 -29.09
C ILE A 36 0.19 -1.69 -28.27
N VAL A 37 -0.18 -0.43 -28.50
CA VAL A 37 0.39 0.70 -27.76
C VAL A 37 0.02 0.63 -26.27
N ILE A 38 -1.24 0.34 -25.93
CA ILE A 38 -1.67 0.15 -24.54
C ILE A 38 -0.93 -1.04 -23.91
N GLY A 39 -0.70 -2.13 -24.66
CA GLY A 39 0.06 -3.28 -24.19
C GLY A 39 1.51 -2.92 -23.82
N ILE A 40 2.20 -2.16 -24.67
CA ILE A 40 3.58 -1.71 -24.41
C ILE A 40 3.62 -0.78 -23.20
N LEU A 41 2.72 0.20 -23.12
CA LEU A 41 2.64 1.11 -21.98
C LEU A 41 2.30 0.38 -20.69
N GLY A 42 1.34 -0.55 -20.73
CA GLY A 42 0.92 -1.36 -19.59
C GLY A 42 2.05 -2.24 -19.05
N ALA A 43 2.85 -2.85 -19.93
CA ALA A 43 3.98 -3.68 -19.54
C ALA A 43 5.03 -2.93 -18.69
N ILE A 44 5.21 -1.63 -18.92
CA ILE A 44 6.16 -0.80 -18.18
C ILE A 44 5.48 -0.14 -16.96
N ALA A 45 4.26 0.36 -17.14
CA ALA A 45 3.57 1.15 -16.13
C ALA A 45 3.08 0.30 -14.94
N VAL A 46 2.55 -0.91 -15.20
CA VAL A 46 1.97 -1.77 -14.16
C VAL A 46 3.00 -2.21 -13.10
N PRO A 47 4.17 -2.78 -13.43
CA PRO A 47 5.12 -3.21 -12.40
C PRO A 47 5.66 -2.03 -11.56
N ASN A 48 5.86 -0.86 -12.20
CA ASN A 48 6.28 0.35 -11.49
C ASN A 48 5.20 0.84 -10.52
N LEU A 49 3.93 0.85 -10.95
CA LEU A 49 2.80 1.19 -10.09
C LEU A 49 2.72 0.25 -8.88
N LEU A 50 2.83 -1.06 -9.09
CA LEU A 50 2.79 -2.04 -8.00
C LEU A 50 3.92 -1.83 -6.99
N ALA A 51 5.15 -1.58 -7.45
CA ALA A 51 6.27 -1.27 -6.57
C ALA A 51 6.05 0.02 -5.74
N GLN A 52 5.41 1.04 -6.33
CA GLN A 52 5.05 2.25 -5.60
C GLN A 52 3.95 2.01 -4.55
N VAL A 53 2.97 1.17 -4.86
CA VAL A 53 1.94 0.75 -3.90
C VAL A 53 2.56 0.00 -2.73
N ASP A 54 3.48 -0.94 -3.01
CA ASP A 54 4.20 -1.68 -1.97
C ASP A 54 5.00 -0.73 -1.06
N LYS A 55 5.73 0.23 -1.64
CA LYS A 55 6.45 1.26 -0.87
C LYS A 55 5.51 2.10 0.01
N ALA A 56 4.33 2.46 -0.49
CA ALA A 56 3.33 3.20 0.28
C ALA A 56 2.81 2.38 1.47
N ARG A 57 2.55 1.08 1.26
CA ARG A 57 2.14 0.14 2.31
C ARG A 57 3.19 -0.03 3.40
N TYR A 58 4.47 -0.15 3.03
CA TYR A 58 5.55 -0.14 4.03
C TYR A 58 5.62 1.19 4.78
N SER A 59 5.43 2.33 4.11
CA SER A 59 5.41 3.65 4.78
C SER A 59 4.25 3.79 5.77
N GLU A 60 3.08 3.22 5.44
CA GLU A 60 1.94 3.13 6.33
C GLU A 60 2.29 2.26 7.55
N ALA A 61 2.88 1.09 7.35
CA ALA A 61 3.27 0.20 8.44
C ALA A 61 4.22 0.90 9.43
N LYS A 62 5.21 1.63 8.93
CA LYS A 62 6.15 2.41 9.77
C LYS A 62 5.44 3.47 10.61
N THR A 63 4.40 4.10 10.04
CA THR A 63 3.60 5.10 10.72
C THR A 63 2.74 4.45 11.82
N GLN A 64 2.12 3.32 11.52
CA GLN A 64 1.35 2.52 12.50
C GLN A 64 2.26 2.07 13.66
N MET A 65 3.42 1.49 13.37
CA MET A 65 4.42 1.09 14.39
C MET A 65 4.89 2.27 15.24
N SER A 66 5.14 3.43 14.62
CA SER A 66 5.55 4.64 15.35
C SER A 66 4.45 5.15 16.28
N CYS A 67 3.18 4.97 15.93
CA CYS A 67 2.06 5.27 16.82
C CYS A 67 2.09 4.33 18.04
N MET A 68 2.16 3.02 17.79
CA MET A 68 2.20 1.99 18.84
C MET A 68 3.38 2.20 19.79
N ALA A 69 4.55 2.54 19.25
CA ALA A 69 5.74 2.79 20.03
C ALA A 69 5.57 4.00 20.97
N LYS A 70 4.88 5.06 20.53
CA LYS A 70 4.60 6.22 21.38
C LYS A 70 3.68 5.85 22.53
N GLU A 71 2.59 5.14 22.26
CA GLU A 71 1.67 4.71 23.31
C GLU A 71 2.32 3.73 24.29
N LEU A 72 3.15 2.80 23.82
CA LEU A 72 3.92 1.91 24.68
C LEU A 72 4.90 2.67 25.58
N THR A 73 5.52 3.73 25.05
CA THR A 73 6.40 4.61 25.82
C THR A 73 5.62 5.37 26.89
N VAL A 74 4.43 5.90 26.56
CA VAL A 74 3.53 6.56 27.51
C VAL A 74 3.06 5.59 28.58
N TYR A 75 2.60 4.39 28.19
CA TYR A 75 2.18 3.34 29.12
C TYR A 75 3.28 3.02 30.13
N ARG A 76 4.52 2.86 29.65
CA ARG A 76 5.69 2.62 30.51
C ARG A 76 5.97 3.80 31.44
N TYR A 77 5.80 5.03 30.98
CA TYR A 77 5.98 6.21 31.82
C TYR A 77 4.96 6.25 32.97
N GLU A 78 3.71 5.85 32.69
CA GLU A 78 2.63 5.84 33.68
C GLU A 78 2.69 4.66 34.67
N HIS A 79 3.06 3.47 34.19
CA HIS A 79 3.01 2.22 34.96
C HIS A 79 4.39 1.72 35.42
N GLY A 80 5.48 2.38 35.01
CA GLY A 80 6.86 1.97 35.28
C GLY A 80 7.36 0.79 34.45
N THR A 81 6.45 0.02 33.83
CA THR A 81 6.77 -1.16 33.02
C THR A 81 5.97 -1.16 31.72
N PHE A 82 6.45 -1.85 30.69
CA PHE A 82 5.65 -2.06 29.48
C PHE A 82 4.50 -3.05 29.73
N PRO A 83 3.43 -3.06 28.90
CA PRO A 83 2.37 -4.05 29.04
C PRO A 83 2.91 -5.49 29.03
N PRO A 84 2.20 -6.45 29.64
CA PRO A 84 2.53 -7.86 29.51
C PRO A 84 2.57 -8.29 28.04
N ASP A 85 3.40 -9.28 27.78
CA ASP A 85 3.53 -9.89 26.47
C ASP A 85 2.20 -10.50 26.01
N VAL A 86 1.90 -10.42 24.72
CA VAL A 86 0.67 -10.98 24.13
C VAL A 86 1.00 -11.76 22.88
N ASN A 87 0.13 -12.69 22.47
CA ASN A 87 0.34 -13.39 21.22
C ASN A 87 0.25 -12.42 20.03
N ARG A 88 0.88 -12.83 18.92
CA ARG A 88 0.77 -12.20 17.60
C ARG A 88 -0.63 -11.70 17.29
N ASN A 89 -0.68 -10.52 16.69
CA ASN A 89 -1.90 -9.91 16.20
C ASN A 89 -2.97 -9.67 17.29
N ILE A 90 -2.56 -9.65 18.57
CA ILE A 90 -3.40 -9.26 19.69
C ILE A 90 -2.93 -7.90 20.20
N LYS A 91 -3.90 -7.02 20.46
CA LYS A 91 -3.65 -5.71 21.04
C LYS A 91 -3.21 -5.82 22.51
N PRO A 92 -2.03 -5.29 22.90
CA PRO A 92 -1.62 -5.23 24.30
C PRO A 92 -2.47 -4.23 25.09
N ALA A 93 -2.54 -4.40 26.42
CA ALA A 93 -3.35 -3.57 27.29
C ALA A 93 -2.87 -2.10 27.29
N GLY A 94 -3.82 -1.17 27.28
CA GLY A 94 -3.53 0.27 27.34
C GLY A 94 -3.00 0.89 26.04
N ILE A 95 -2.95 0.12 24.95
CA ILE A 95 -2.55 0.59 23.62
C ILE A 95 -3.80 0.62 22.74
N GLU A 96 -4.13 1.78 22.20
CA GLU A 96 -5.27 2.01 21.31
C GLU A 96 -4.88 1.97 19.85
N CYS A 97 -3.70 2.48 19.50
CA CYS A 97 -3.22 2.52 18.13
C CYS A 97 -2.61 1.20 17.61
N PHE A 98 -3.00 0.06 18.21
CA PHE A 98 -2.59 -1.26 17.75
C PHE A 98 -3.57 -1.81 16.72
N TYR A 99 -3.11 -1.93 15.48
CA TYR A 99 -3.89 -2.50 14.38
C TYR A 99 -3.74 -4.02 14.38
N THR A 100 -4.84 -4.71 14.09
CA THR A 100 -4.84 -6.17 13.93
C THR A 100 -5.30 -6.50 12.52
N ARG A 101 -4.93 -7.67 12.02
CA ARG A 101 -5.37 -8.18 10.72
C ARG A 101 -6.90 -8.10 10.54
N GLN A 102 -7.65 -8.31 11.62
CA GLN A 102 -9.11 -8.24 11.63
C GLN A 102 -9.67 -6.83 11.39
N SER A 103 -8.89 -5.77 11.64
CA SER A 103 -9.32 -4.40 11.34
C SER A 103 -9.27 -4.09 9.83
N GLY A 104 -8.58 -4.91 9.03
CA GLY A 104 -8.39 -4.67 7.59
C GLY A 104 -7.52 -3.46 7.27
N GLN A 105 -6.83 -2.89 8.27
CA GLN A 105 -5.97 -1.71 8.13
C GLN A 105 -4.49 -2.05 8.14
N VAL A 106 -4.13 -3.30 8.46
CA VAL A 106 -2.73 -3.72 8.44
C VAL A 106 -2.28 -3.85 6.98
N PRO A 107 -1.18 -3.18 6.59
CA PRO A 107 -0.67 -3.28 5.23
C PRO A 107 -0.37 -4.74 4.84
N PHE A 108 -0.62 -5.07 3.58
CA PHE A 108 -0.48 -6.43 3.01
C PHE A 108 -1.37 -7.51 3.65
N ASP A 109 -2.35 -7.16 4.50
CA ASP A 109 -3.08 -8.14 5.32
C ASP A 109 -2.12 -8.97 6.21
N SER A 110 -0.99 -8.34 6.58
CA SER A 110 0.06 -8.90 7.42
C SER A 110 -0.31 -8.76 8.90
N GLN A 111 0.69 -8.88 9.78
CA GLN A 111 0.49 -8.96 11.22
C GLN A 111 1.53 -8.12 11.96
N TYR A 112 1.10 -7.57 13.10
CA TYR A 112 1.99 -7.00 14.10
C TYR A 112 2.16 -7.97 15.26
N ASP A 113 3.36 -7.99 15.82
CA ASP A 113 3.69 -8.71 17.05
C ASP A 113 4.25 -7.72 18.06
N TYR A 114 3.80 -7.80 19.30
CA TYR A 114 4.36 -7.03 20.40
C TYR A 114 4.99 -8.03 21.36
N ASP A 115 6.30 -7.92 21.53
CA ASP A 115 7.08 -8.83 22.34
C ASP A 115 7.75 -8.05 23.49
N ARG A 116 7.44 -8.43 24.73
CA ARG A 116 8.13 -7.93 25.94
C ARG A 116 9.19 -8.92 26.40
N HIS A 117 10.46 -8.53 26.39
CA HIS A 117 11.55 -9.36 26.92
C HIS A 117 11.79 -9.12 28.41
N GLY A 118 11.20 -9.98 29.24
CA GLY A 118 11.24 -9.89 30.71
C GLY A 118 12.64 -9.93 31.34
N SER A 119 13.63 -10.58 30.72
CA SER A 119 15.01 -10.65 31.26
C SER A 119 15.90 -9.48 30.86
N GLN A 120 15.46 -8.63 29.92
CA GLN A 120 16.30 -7.57 29.35
C GLN A 120 15.63 -6.18 29.35
N CYS A 121 14.47 -6.03 29.99
CA CYS A 121 13.74 -4.76 30.17
C CYS A 121 13.64 -3.91 28.89
N TYR A 122 13.45 -4.56 27.73
CA TYR A 122 13.10 -3.91 26.48
C TYR A 122 11.88 -4.60 25.86
N ALA A 123 11.22 -3.86 24.99
CA ALA A 123 10.12 -4.34 24.19
C ALA A 123 10.33 -3.89 22.75
N HIS A 124 9.74 -4.62 21.82
CA HIS A 124 9.75 -4.24 20.43
C HIS A 124 8.41 -4.58 19.78
N ILE A 125 8.21 -4.03 18.59
CA ILE A 125 7.07 -4.28 17.72
C ILE A 125 7.62 -4.81 16.42
N SER A 126 7.14 -5.97 15.96
CA SER A 126 7.49 -6.52 14.66
C SER A 126 6.33 -6.39 13.69
N PHE A 127 6.66 -6.13 12.43
CA PHE A 127 5.76 -6.17 11.30
C PHE A 127 6.27 -7.21 10.30
N PHE A 128 5.45 -8.20 9.98
CA PHE A 128 5.82 -9.39 9.18
C PHE A 128 5.83 -9.15 7.67
N GLY A 129 6.11 -7.92 7.25
CA GLY A 129 6.21 -7.56 5.84
C GLY A 129 5.02 -7.98 4.95
N LYS A 130 5.34 -8.33 3.70
CA LYS A 130 4.40 -8.70 2.65
C LYS A 130 4.14 -10.21 2.61
N ASP A 131 5.07 -11.03 3.06
CA ASP A 131 4.89 -12.48 3.14
C ASP A 131 4.03 -12.91 4.34
N GLY A 132 3.97 -12.07 5.40
CA GLY A 132 3.20 -12.33 6.60
C GLY A 132 3.84 -13.36 7.53
N GLU A 133 5.10 -13.73 7.28
CA GLU A 133 5.89 -14.66 8.08
C GLU A 133 6.80 -13.89 9.05
N ARG A 134 7.08 -14.50 10.21
CA ARG A 134 7.92 -13.86 11.24
C ARG A 134 9.37 -14.29 11.06
N ASP A 135 10.18 -13.40 10.49
CA ASP A 135 11.62 -13.58 10.37
C ASP A 135 12.39 -12.94 11.53
N ALA A 136 11.80 -11.90 12.16
CA ALA A 136 12.45 -11.19 13.25
C ALA A 136 11.51 -10.56 14.30
N PRO A 137 12.00 -10.49 15.56
CA PRO A 137 13.23 -11.10 16.05
C PRO A 137 13.02 -12.55 16.51
N THR A 138 13.71 -13.51 15.90
CA THR A 138 13.77 -14.91 16.32
C THR A 138 14.96 -15.15 17.26
N ALA A 139 15.12 -16.37 17.79
CA ALA A 139 16.20 -16.71 18.74
C ALA A 139 17.63 -16.48 18.20
N GLY A 140 17.81 -16.27 16.89
CA GLY A 140 19.08 -15.91 16.25
C GLY A 140 19.15 -14.48 15.71
N SER A 141 18.09 -13.68 15.84
CA SER A 141 18.08 -12.30 15.36
C SER A 141 18.94 -11.39 16.25
N PRO A 142 19.53 -10.32 15.69
CA PRO A 142 20.24 -9.34 16.48
C PRO A 142 19.30 -8.67 17.48
N VAL A 143 19.80 -8.43 18.69
CA VAL A 143 19.10 -7.58 19.66
C VAL A 143 19.22 -6.14 19.17
N TYR A 144 18.11 -5.39 19.24
CA TYR A 144 18.04 -3.98 18.87
C TYR A 144 18.09 -3.13 20.15
N PRO A 145 19.26 -2.80 20.71
CA PRO A 145 19.38 -2.23 22.05
C PRO A 145 18.94 -0.76 22.13
N ASN A 146 19.00 -0.05 21.02
CA ASN A 146 18.65 1.37 20.96
C ASN A 146 17.20 1.52 20.46
N PRO A 147 16.45 2.53 20.94
CA PRO A 147 15.15 2.83 20.40
C PRO A 147 15.26 3.24 18.93
N GLY A 148 14.41 2.70 18.08
CA GLY A 148 14.43 3.01 16.66
C GLY A 148 13.72 1.96 15.81
N LEU A 149 13.50 2.33 14.56
CA LEU A 149 12.97 1.44 13.54
C LEU A 149 14.14 0.81 12.77
N TYR A 150 14.11 -0.51 12.66
CA TYR A 150 15.12 -1.34 12.02
C TYR A 150 14.50 -2.14 10.88
N ASP A 151 15.21 -2.17 9.76
CA ASP A 151 14.89 -3.01 8.61
C ASP A 151 15.63 -4.34 8.77
N HIS A 152 14.91 -5.46 8.94
CA HIS A 152 15.59 -6.74 9.15
C HIS A 152 16.29 -7.25 7.88
N SER A 153 15.91 -6.72 6.71
CA SER A 153 16.56 -7.04 5.43
C SER A 153 18.04 -6.66 5.39
N GLU A 154 18.48 -5.72 6.23
CA GLU A 154 19.89 -5.35 6.39
C GLU A 154 20.74 -6.49 6.95
N THR A 155 20.14 -7.38 7.74
CA THR A 155 20.83 -8.52 8.37
C THR A 155 20.46 -9.86 7.76
N ASN A 156 19.26 -9.98 7.19
CA ASN A 156 18.80 -11.15 6.46
C ASN A 156 18.13 -10.69 5.15
N PRO A 157 18.81 -10.77 3.99
CA PRO A 157 18.28 -10.28 2.72
C PRO A 157 16.97 -10.93 2.23
N ASN A 158 16.59 -12.07 2.82
CA ASN A 158 15.33 -12.74 2.49
C ASN A 158 14.15 -12.22 3.31
N SER A 159 14.40 -11.41 4.32
CA SER A 159 13.37 -10.89 5.21
C SER A 159 12.81 -9.57 4.70
N ASP A 160 11.51 -9.38 4.89
CA ASP A 160 10.81 -8.12 4.70
C ASP A 160 10.23 -7.55 6.01
N ASP A 161 10.72 -8.07 7.15
CA ASP A 161 10.31 -7.65 8.48
C ASP A 161 10.84 -6.27 8.87
N TRP A 162 9.99 -5.52 9.54
CA TRP A 162 10.37 -4.27 10.21
C TRP A 162 10.24 -4.45 11.71
N VAL A 163 11.26 -4.02 12.45
CA VAL A 163 11.29 -4.11 13.91
C VAL A 163 11.43 -2.71 14.50
N TYR A 164 10.47 -2.28 15.31
CA TYR A 164 10.57 -1.07 16.10
C TYR A 164 11.00 -1.43 17.52
N SER A 165 12.23 -1.11 17.89
CA SER A 165 12.71 -1.27 19.26
C SER A 165 12.36 -0.05 20.11
N LEU A 166 11.93 -0.30 21.35
CA LEU A 166 11.73 0.74 22.37
C LEU A 166 12.98 0.95 23.24
N GLY A 167 14.06 0.23 22.94
CA GLY A 167 15.36 0.29 23.60
C GLY A 167 15.41 -0.34 25.00
N LEU A 168 16.63 -0.58 25.46
CA LEU A 168 16.93 -1.10 26.79
C LEU A 168 16.60 -0.07 27.88
N ASN A 169 16.16 -0.54 29.05
CA ASN A 169 16.08 0.30 30.24
C ASN A 169 17.50 0.70 30.71
N PRO A 170 17.92 1.98 30.63
CA PRO A 170 19.26 2.39 31.08
C PRO A 170 19.46 2.27 32.60
N GLY A 171 18.40 2.00 33.37
CA GLY A 171 18.43 1.86 34.83
C GLY A 171 18.73 0.46 35.36
N GLY A 172 18.81 -0.58 34.51
CA GLY A 172 19.44 -1.87 34.81
C GLY A 172 18.98 -2.73 36.00
N ILE A 173 18.01 -2.34 36.84
CA ILE A 173 17.81 -3.06 38.12
C ILE A 173 16.43 -3.72 38.29
N GLU A 174 15.37 -3.29 37.59
CA GLU A 174 14.09 -4.01 37.64
C GLU A 174 13.23 -3.66 36.42
N CYS A 175 12.61 -4.69 35.84
CA CYS A 175 11.34 -4.59 35.14
C CYS A 175 10.27 -5.31 35.99
#